data_AF-A0AA88UG81-F1
#
_entry.id   AF-A0AA88UG81-F1
#
_cell.length_a   1.000
_cell.length_b   1.000
_cell.length_c   1.000
_cell.angle_alpha   90.00
_cell.angle_beta   90.00
_cell.angle_gamma   90.00
#
_symmetry.space_group_name_H-M   'P 1'
#
loop_
_entity.id
_entity.type
_entity.pdbx_description
1 polymer ?
#
loop_
_entity_poly.entity_id
_entity_poly.type
_entity_poly.pdbx_seq_one_letter_code
_entity_poly.pdbx_strand_id
1 'polypeptide(L)'
;MKRSAVGGASPLIVIVDRGGSKPRRASSSSSSSSPPSSPNTGSARPNKKITDRLSGVIDAVNDRKLPPELRGQRNAVRSETDILNVVEQRIWHSMEEGHFENLPGKGKPLDLSTNPHADPAEDTLYRILSRNKCAPEWVELNKEIRNNIAEWRSVLKKAWACKKGGDDSKWMELSGALKLQLRDINNKVFRYNLIVPFGRQMFGLKWEKEIVRLNDEEPRPVEE
;
A
#
# COMPACT_ATOMS: atom_id res chain seq x y z
N MET A 1 33.86 -24.52 27.67
CA MET A 1 34.33 -23.59 26.61
C MET A 1 33.37 -22.41 26.51
N LYS A 2 33.87 -21.19 26.70
CA LYS A 2 33.13 -19.94 26.49
C LYS A 2 33.02 -19.66 25.00
N ARG A 3 31.84 -19.33 24.46
CA ARG A 3 31.67 -18.40 23.34
C ARG A 3 30.37 -17.61 23.48
N SER A 4 30.54 -16.31 23.30
CA SER A 4 29.57 -15.22 23.29
C SER A 4 28.88 -15.13 21.94
N ALA A 5 27.63 -14.66 21.91
CA ALA A 5 27.07 -13.96 20.74
C ALA A 5 25.95 -13.02 21.17
N VAL A 6 26.09 -11.78 20.70
CA VAL A 6 25.29 -10.59 20.97
C VAL A 6 23.96 -10.64 20.21
N GLY A 7 22.90 -10.14 20.85
CA GLY A 7 21.60 -9.91 20.25
C GLY A 7 21.52 -8.58 19.48
N GLY A 8 20.64 -8.56 18.48
CA GLY A 8 20.18 -7.35 17.80
C GLY A 8 18.74 -7.55 17.35
N ALA A 9 17.80 -6.93 18.05
CA ALA A 9 16.39 -6.87 17.68
C ALA A 9 16.00 -5.40 17.54
N SER A 10 15.61 -5.01 16.32
CA SER A 10 15.03 -3.70 16.01
C SER A 10 13.51 -3.75 16.16
N PRO A 11 12.86 -2.71 16.73
CA PRO A 11 11.45 -2.51 16.50
C PRO A 11 11.17 -1.25 15.66
N LEU A 12 10.32 -1.47 14.66
CA LEU A 12 9.58 -0.48 13.88
C LEU A 12 8.58 0.25 14.78
N ILE A 13 8.51 1.59 14.67
CA ILE A 13 7.43 2.39 15.27
C ILE A 13 6.50 2.87 14.16
N VAL A 14 5.23 2.46 14.31
CA VAL A 14 4.04 2.88 13.57
C VAL A 14 3.54 4.18 14.21
N ILE A 15 3.35 5.23 13.41
CA ILE A 15 2.69 6.47 13.84
C ILE A 15 1.21 6.38 13.46
N VAL A 16 0.34 6.36 14.47
CA VAL A 16 -1.10 6.56 14.35
C VAL A 16 -1.40 8.01 14.71
N ASP A 17 -2.05 8.71 13.79
CA ASP A 17 -2.66 10.01 13.96
C ASP A 17 -3.94 9.93 14.83
N ARG A 18 -4.08 10.85 15.78
CA ARG A 18 -5.38 11.24 16.36
C ARG A 18 -5.31 12.68 16.85
N GLY A 19 -6.04 13.55 16.14
CA GLY A 19 -6.36 14.90 16.55
C GLY A 19 -7.19 14.98 17.84
N GLY A 20 -7.12 16.14 18.48
CA GLY A 20 -7.86 16.48 19.68
C GLY A 20 -7.69 17.94 20.06
N SER A 21 -8.52 18.80 19.46
CA SER A 21 -8.64 20.24 19.74
C SER A 21 -9.14 20.51 21.16
N LYS A 22 -8.48 21.40 21.93
CA LYS A 22 -9.05 22.16 23.07
C LYS A 22 -8.30 23.51 23.29
N PRO A 23 -8.92 24.52 23.95
CA PRO A 23 -8.87 25.89 23.46
C PRO A 23 -8.04 26.90 24.29
N ARG A 24 -7.74 28.02 23.62
CA ARG A 24 -7.54 29.42 24.06
C ARG A 24 -6.89 29.70 25.43
N ARG A 25 -5.78 30.43 25.39
CA ARG A 25 -5.61 31.68 26.17
C ARG A 25 -4.92 32.75 25.32
N ALA A 26 -5.62 33.87 25.14
CA ALA A 26 -5.01 35.11 24.72
C ALA A 26 -4.22 35.68 25.90
N SER A 27 -3.01 36.18 25.64
CA SER A 27 -2.40 37.21 26.48
C SER A 27 -1.54 38.11 25.59
N SER A 28 -1.92 39.38 25.60
CA SER A 28 -1.24 40.49 24.94
C SER A 28 -0.02 40.96 25.72
N SER A 29 0.88 41.60 24.97
CA SER A 29 1.86 42.62 25.37
C SER A 29 2.93 42.24 26.40
N SER A 30 4.19 42.28 25.98
CA SER A 30 5.02 43.50 26.16
C SER A 30 6.44 43.26 25.67
N SER A 31 6.89 44.17 24.81
CA SER A 31 8.29 44.38 24.48
C SER A 31 9.05 44.75 25.75
N SER A 32 10.00 43.92 26.16
CA SER A 32 11.04 44.31 27.11
C SER A 32 12.41 43.99 26.51
N SER A 33 13.06 45.05 26.07
CA SER A 33 14.51 45.09 25.86
C SER A 33 15.19 45.00 27.23
N SER A 34 16.19 44.14 27.36
CA SER A 34 17.11 44.15 28.50
C SER A 34 18.52 43.72 28.05
N PRO A 35 19.57 44.28 28.65
CA PRO A 35 20.89 44.50 28.04
C PRO A 35 21.84 43.29 28.17
N PRO A 36 23.00 43.28 27.46
CA PRO A 36 23.96 42.19 27.59
C PRO A 36 24.65 42.25 28.96
N SER A 37 24.50 41.19 29.75
CA SER A 37 25.24 41.02 31.01
C SER A 37 26.51 40.20 30.78
N SER A 38 27.64 40.73 31.25
CA SER A 38 28.99 40.17 31.27
C SER A 38 29.11 38.77 31.89
N PRO A 39 30.20 38.02 31.63
CA PRO A 39 30.23 36.57 31.83
C PRO A 39 30.40 36.21 33.30
N ASN A 40 29.40 35.54 33.86
CA ASN A 40 29.50 34.96 35.19
C ASN A 40 30.20 33.59 35.09
N THR A 41 31.43 33.51 35.60
CA THR A 41 32.26 32.29 35.65
C THR A 41 31.77 31.36 36.76
N GLY A 42 30.57 30.80 36.60
CA GLY A 42 30.03 29.73 37.44
C GLY A 42 30.27 28.37 36.79
N SER A 43 30.86 27.42 37.52
CA SER A 43 31.25 26.09 37.02
C SER A 43 30.10 25.39 36.26
N ALA A 44 30.18 25.35 34.93
CA ALA A 44 29.19 24.69 34.10
C ALA A 44 29.20 23.18 34.34
N ARG A 45 28.10 22.65 34.88
CA ARG A 45 27.90 21.21 35.12
C ARG A 45 28.20 20.40 33.85
N PRO A 46 28.94 19.28 33.92
CA PRO A 46 29.43 18.54 32.75
C PRO A 46 28.32 18.10 31.79
N ASN A 47 27.11 17.85 32.31
CA ASN A 47 25.94 17.51 31.50
C ASN A 47 25.48 18.63 30.54
N LYS A 48 25.62 19.90 30.93
CA LYS A 48 25.24 21.04 30.08
C LYS A 48 26.14 21.13 28.84
N LYS A 49 27.45 20.86 29.01
CA LYS A 49 28.41 20.84 27.89
C LYS A 49 28.12 19.71 26.90
N ILE A 50 27.55 18.60 27.35
CA ILE A 50 27.19 17.47 26.48
C ILE A 50 25.93 17.80 25.69
N THR A 51 24.90 18.37 26.34
CA THR A 51 23.67 18.79 25.66
C THR A 51 23.92 19.87 24.62
N ASP A 52 24.81 20.84 24.90
CA ASP A 52 25.16 21.92 23.98
C ASP A 52 25.94 21.42 22.75
N ARG A 53 26.74 20.36 22.91
CA ARG A 53 27.44 19.71 21.79
C ARG A 53 26.47 18.91 20.93
N LEU A 54 25.53 18.20 21.55
CA LEU A 54 24.51 17.43 20.84
C LEU A 54 23.56 18.35 20.07
N SER A 55 23.11 19.45 20.67
CA SER A 55 22.30 20.46 19.98
C SER A 55 23.06 21.06 18.79
N GLY A 56 24.33 21.43 18.96
CA GLY A 56 25.13 21.97 17.86
C GLY A 56 25.32 20.98 16.68
N VAL A 57 25.42 19.68 16.95
CA VAL A 57 25.48 18.66 15.90
C VAL A 57 24.14 18.50 15.19
N ILE A 58 23.03 18.53 15.92
CA ILE A 58 21.67 18.44 15.37
C ILE A 58 21.39 19.67 14.49
N ASP A 59 21.72 20.87 14.98
CA ASP A 59 21.55 22.12 14.24
C ASP A 59 22.37 22.13 12.94
N ALA A 60 23.63 21.67 12.97
CA ALA A 60 24.47 21.58 11.78
C ALA A 60 23.93 20.59 10.72
N VAL A 61 23.32 19.49 11.16
CA VAL A 61 22.68 18.52 10.25
C VAL A 61 21.40 19.11 9.65
N ASN A 62 20.60 19.82 10.44
CA ASN A 62 19.37 20.48 10.00
C ASN A 62 19.67 21.65 9.04
N ASP A 63 20.70 22.45 9.31
CA ASP A 63 21.16 23.54 8.44
C ASP A 63 21.54 23.03 7.04
N ARG A 64 22.11 21.83 6.93
CA ARG A 64 22.47 21.25 5.64
C ARG A 64 21.25 20.91 4.78
N LYS A 65 20.07 20.71 5.40
CA LYS A 65 18.79 20.46 4.71
C LYS A 65 18.11 21.75 4.24
N LEU A 66 18.50 22.90 4.79
CA LEU A 66 17.95 24.19 4.40
C LEU A 66 18.54 24.67 3.05
N PRO A 67 17.75 25.48 2.31
CA PRO A 67 18.27 26.27 1.19
C PRO A 67 19.52 27.04 1.62
N PRO A 68 20.57 27.14 0.76
CA PRO A 68 21.77 27.95 0.98
C PRO A 68 21.52 29.33 1.61
N GLU A 69 20.43 29.99 1.24
CA GLU A 69 20.01 31.31 1.67
C GLU A 69 19.59 31.36 3.16
N LEU A 70 19.26 30.20 3.74
CA LEU A 70 18.78 30.05 5.12
C LEU A 70 19.81 29.36 6.04
N ARG A 71 20.99 28.97 5.54
CA ARG A 71 22.01 28.25 6.35
C ARG A 71 22.76 29.19 7.30
N GLY A 72 23.12 28.70 8.49
CA GLY A 72 24.01 29.41 9.42
C GLY A 72 23.34 30.57 10.18
N GLN A 73 22.06 30.83 9.94
CA GLN A 73 21.29 31.79 10.72
C GLN A 73 20.67 31.10 11.94
N ARG A 74 21.44 31.02 13.04
CA ARG A 74 21.06 30.38 14.32
C ARG A 74 19.69 30.78 14.89
N ASN A 75 19.13 31.90 14.44
CA ASN A 75 17.83 32.44 14.88
C ASN A 75 16.89 32.80 13.71
N ALA A 76 17.16 32.39 12.46
CA ALA A 76 16.38 32.84 11.29
C ALA A 76 15.66 31.75 10.49
N VAL A 77 15.55 30.54 11.03
CA VAL A 77 14.33 29.77 10.80
C VAL A 77 13.32 30.28 11.84
N ARG A 78 12.80 31.52 11.67
CA ARG A 78 11.87 32.10 12.64
C ARG A 78 10.48 31.43 12.57
N SER A 79 10.14 30.82 11.43
CA SER A 79 8.92 30.05 11.24
C SER A 79 8.91 29.38 9.87
N GLU A 80 7.99 28.44 9.67
CA GLU A 80 7.64 27.82 8.38
C GLU A 80 7.51 28.85 7.23
N THR A 81 7.10 30.08 7.56
CA THR A 81 6.97 31.22 6.65
C THR A 81 8.29 31.63 5.96
N ASP A 82 9.44 31.55 6.64
CA ASP A 82 10.72 31.95 6.04
C ASP A 82 11.16 30.96 4.96
N ILE A 83 10.91 29.67 5.21
CA ILE A 83 11.15 28.59 4.25
C ILE A 83 10.22 28.79 3.04
N LEU A 84 8.93 29.07 3.28
CA LEU A 84 7.97 29.33 2.22
C LEU A 84 8.38 30.53 1.36
N ASN A 85 8.85 31.63 1.95
CA ASN A 85 9.29 32.81 1.21
C ASN A 85 10.49 32.53 0.30
N VAL A 86 11.48 31.76 0.79
CA VAL A 86 12.65 31.37 -0.03
C VAL A 86 12.24 30.41 -1.15
N VAL A 87 11.34 29.48 -0.88
CA VAL A 87 10.78 28.59 -1.90
C VAL A 87 10.03 29.40 -2.96
N GLU A 88 9.17 30.33 -2.56
CA GLU A 88 8.41 31.20 -3.47
C GLU A 88 9.34 32.03 -4.35
N GLN A 89 10.37 32.67 -3.76
CA GLN A 89 11.37 33.43 -4.52
C GLN A 89 12.09 32.57 -5.57
N ARG A 90 12.43 31.32 -5.23
CA ARG A 90 13.05 30.38 -6.18
C ARG A 90 12.10 29.96 -7.30
N ILE A 91 10.82 29.75 -6.99
CA ILE A 91 9.80 29.42 -7.99
C ILE A 91 9.65 30.60 -8.95
N TRP A 92 9.56 31.84 -8.44
CA TRP A 92 9.51 33.06 -9.26
C TRP A 92 10.71 33.22 -10.17
N HIS A 93 11.92 33.08 -9.64
CA HIS A 93 13.13 33.18 -10.45
C HIS A 93 13.17 32.09 -11.53
N SER A 94 12.77 30.86 -11.18
CA SER A 94 12.69 29.75 -12.13
C SER A 94 11.63 29.97 -13.23
N MET A 95 10.53 30.67 -12.91
CA MET A 95 9.52 31.07 -13.90
C MET A 95 10.05 32.17 -14.84
N GLU A 96 10.75 33.17 -14.29
CA GLU A 96 11.34 34.28 -15.05
C GLU A 96 12.46 33.80 -15.98
N GLU A 97 13.29 32.86 -15.52
CA GLU A 97 14.33 32.20 -16.31
C GLU A 97 13.76 31.18 -17.32
N GLY A 98 12.45 30.92 -17.29
CA GLY A 98 11.79 30.01 -18.22
C GLY A 98 12.16 28.54 -18.03
N HIS A 99 12.62 28.14 -16.83
CA HIS A 99 12.99 26.75 -16.53
C HIS A 99 11.82 25.76 -16.71
N PHE A 100 10.57 26.24 -16.64
CA PHE A 100 9.36 25.43 -16.88
C PHE A 100 8.94 25.37 -18.36
N GLU A 101 9.51 26.20 -19.23
CA GLU A 101 9.11 26.30 -20.63
C GLU A 101 9.67 25.15 -21.50
N ASN A 102 10.87 24.67 -21.19
CA ASN A 102 11.57 23.60 -21.93
C ASN A 102 11.66 22.28 -21.15
N LEU A 103 10.60 21.94 -20.40
CA LEU A 103 10.57 20.66 -19.69
C LEU A 103 10.52 19.47 -20.66
N PRO A 104 11.28 18.39 -20.39
CA PRO A 104 11.22 17.18 -21.20
C PRO A 104 9.80 16.62 -21.16
N GLY A 105 9.17 16.53 -22.33
CA GLY A 105 7.81 16.00 -22.46
C GLY A 105 6.68 17.03 -22.37
N LYS A 106 6.97 18.35 -22.31
CA LYS A 106 5.93 19.39 -22.38
C LYS A 106 5.06 19.21 -23.64
N GLY A 107 3.74 19.14 -23.45
CA GLY A 107 2.75 18.96 -24.52
C GLY A 107 2.61 17.53 -25.06
N LYS A 108 3.41 16.57 -24.60
CA LYS A 108 3.26 15.16 -24.94
C LYS A 108 2.37 14.47 -23.89
N PRO A 109 1.53 13.50 -24.28
CA PRO A 109 0.84 12.64 -23.33
C PRO A 109 1.86 11.99 -22.39
N LEU A 110 1.55 11.98 -21.09
CA LEU A 110 2.40 11.34 -20.08
C LEU A 110 2.51 9.84 -20.39
N ASP A 111 3.73 9.33 -20.43
CA ASP A 111 3.96 7.90 -20.61
C ASP A 111 3.72 7.16 -19.29
N LEU A 112 2.55 6.54 -19.18
CA LEU A 112 2.16 5.72 -18.03
C LEU A 112 2.68 4.27 -18.15
N SER A 113 3.45 3.94 -19.18
CA SER A 113 3.86 2.55 -19.44
C SER A 113 5.02 2.07 -18.57
N THR A 114 5.82 2.99 -18.04
CA THR A 114 7.02 2.64 -17.25
C THR A 114 6.70 2.74 -15.78
N ASN A 115 6.89 1.65 -15.04
CA ASN A 115 6.70 1.65 -13.59
C ASN A 115 8.03 2.01 -12.87
N PRO A 116 8.15 3.18 -12.22
CA PRO A 116 9.39 3.58 -11.55
C PRO A 116 9.74 2.70 -10.33
N HIS A 117 8.79 1.90 -9.85
CA HIS A 117 8.94 1.02 -8.71
C HIS A 117 9.24 -0.43 -9.08
N ALA A 118 9.25 -0.78 -10.38
CA ALA A 118 9.60 -2.10 -10.85
C ALA A 118 11.10 -2.19 -11.17
N ASP A 119 11.67 -3.38 -11.01
CA ASP A 119 13.02 -3.67 -11.51
C ASP A 119 13.06 -3.52 -13.06
N PRO A 120 14.14 -3.00 -13.67
CA PRO A 120 14.18 -2.78 -15.13
C PRO A 120 13.96 -4.05 -15.97
N ALA A 121 14.36 -5.22 -15.47
CA ALA A 121 14.11 -6.49 -16.16
C ALA A 121 12.62 -6.88 -16.08
N GLU A 122 12.00 -6.73 -14.90
CA GLU A 122 10.58 -6.99 -14.70
C GLU A 122 9.68 -6.02 -15.50
N ASP A 123 10.00 -4.72 -15.51
CA ASP A 123 9.29 -3.71 -16.31
C ASP A 123 9.31 -4.08 -17.80
N THR A 124 10.48 -4.50 -18.29
CA THR A 124 10.64 -4.94 -19.68
C THR A 124 9.81 -6.19 -19.99
N LEU A 125 9.78 -7.18 -19.09
CA LEU A 125 8.94 -8.36 -19.22
C LEU A 125 7.46 -7.99 -19.30
N TYR A 126 6.95 -7.20 -18.34
CA TYR A 126 5.54 -6.78 -18.33
C TYR A 126 5.17 -5.93 -19.54
N ARG A 127 6.10 -5.10 -20.03
CA ARG A 127 5.93 -4.33 -21.26
C ARG A 127 5.84 -5.21 -22.51
N ILE A 128 6.64 -6.27 -22.60
CA ILE A 128 6.56 -7.22 -23.71
C ILE A 128 5.24 -8.01 -23.64
N LEU A 129 4.86 -8.50 -22.46
CA LEU A 129 3.61 -9.25 -22.27
C LEU A 129 2.38 -8.40 -22.61
N SER A 130 2.34 -7.15 -22.13
CA SER A 130 1.21 -6.23 -22.40
C SER A 130 1.09 -5.88 -23.89
N ARG A 131 2.22 -5.63 -24.58
CA ARG A 131 2.24 -5.41 -26.04
C ARG A 131 1.71 -6.61 -26.82
N ASN A 132 2.01 -7.82 -26.38
CA ASN A 132 1.53 -9.06 -27.00
C ASN A 132 0.12 -9.48 -26.51
N LYS A 133 -0.52 -8.70 -25.63
CA LYS A 133 -1.80 -9.03 -24.98
C LYS A 133 -1.77 -10.39 -24.25
N CYS A 134 -0.59 -10.84 -23.83
CA CYS A 134 -0.42 -12.05 -23.05
C CYS A 134 -0.73 -11.73 -21.58
N ALA A 135 -1.70 -12.45 -21.01
CA ALA A 135 -2.04 -12.27 -19.61
C ALA A 135 -1.08 -13.10 -18.73
N PRO A 136 -0.79 -12.68 -17.50
CA PRO A 136 -0.09 -13.52 -16.54
C PRO A 136 -0.84 -14.85 -16.34
N GLU A 137 -0.08 -15.92 -16.06
CA GLU A 137 -0.62 -17.28 -15.87
C GLU A 137 -1.83 -17.31 -14.91
N TRP A 138 -1.76 -16.59 -13.79
CA TRP A 138 -2.84 -16.57 -12.81
C TRP A 138 -4.13 -15.93 -13.33
N VAL A 139 -4.06 -14.99 -14.28
CA VAL A 139 -5.24 -14.38 -14.91
C VAL A 139 -5.93 -15.41 -15.80
N GLU A 140 -5.15 -16.14 -16.59
CA GLU A 140 -5.66 -17.21 -17.47
C GLU A 140 -6.26 -18.35 -16.65
N LEU A 141 -5.56 -18.78 -15.61
CA LEU A 141 -6.02 -19.82 -14.69
C LEU A 141 -7.31 -19.42 -13.97
N ASN A 142 -7.44 -18.16 -13.54
CA ASN A 142 -8.70 -17.67 -12.95
C ASN A 142 -9.87 -17.74 -13.94
N LYS A 143 -9.64 -17.34 -15.20
CA LYS A 143 -10.65 -17.46 -16.26
C LYS A 143 -11.07 -18.91 -16.48
N GLU A 144 -10.09 -19.81 -16.54
CA GLU A 144 -10.32 -21.24 -16.69
C GLU A 144 -11.12 -21.83 -15.51
N ILE A 145 -10.75 -21.50 -14.27
CA ILE A 145 -11.48 -21.91 -13.07
C ILE A 145 -12.92 -21.44 -13.13
N ARG A 146 -13.17 -20.17 -13.46
CA ARG A 146 -14.53 -19.61 -13.53
C ARG A 146 -15.39 -20.31 -14.59
N ASN A 147 -14.81 -20.58 -15.76
CA ASN A 147 -15.51 -21.31 -16.82
C ASN A 147 -15.84 -22.75 -16.38
N ASN A 148 -14.86 -23.47 -15.81
CA ASN A 148 -15.08 -24.83 -15.30
C ASN A 148 -16.17 -24.86 -14.22
N ILE A 149 -16.22 -23.86 -13.33
CA ILE A 149 -17.27 -23.75 -12.31
C ILE A 149 -18.65 -23.52 -12.95
N ALA A 150 -18.74 -22.65 -13.96
CA ALA A 150 -20.01 -22.37 -14.63
C ALA A 150 -20.54 -23.61 -15.38
N GLU A 151 -19.67 -24.31 -16.10
CA GLU A 151 -20.00 -25.57 -16.77
C GLU A 151 -20.42 -26.65 -15.77
N TRP A 152 -19.61 -26.86 -14.72
CA TRP A 152 -19.91 -27.82 -13.66
C TRP A 152 -21.26 -27.54 -12.98
N ARG A 153 -21.57 -26.27 -12.66
CA ARG A 153 -22.87 -25.88 -12.10
C ARG A 153 -24.03 -26.16 -13.06
N SER A 154 -23.80 -25.94 -14.36
CA SER A 154 -24.83 -26.17 -15.37
C SER A 154 -25.13 -27.66 -15.53
N VAL A 155 -24.10 -28.52 -15.48
CA VAL A 155 -24.26 -29.98 -15.47
C VAL A 155 -24.91 -30.44 -14.17
N LEU A 156 -24.48 -29.90 -13.02
CA LEU A 156 -25.07 -30.22 -11.72
C LEU A 156 -26.57 -29.89 -11.69
N LYS A 157 -26.98 -28.72 -12.20
CA LYS A 157 -28.39 -28.32 -12.29
C LYS A 157 -29.22 -29.26 -13.16
N LYS A 158 -28.66 -29.72 -14.29
CA LYS A 158 -29.31 -30.72 -15.17
C LYS A 158 -29.44 -32.08 -14.47
N ALA A 159 -28.36 -32.56 -13.84
CA ALA A 159 -28.37 -33.82 -13.10
C ALA A 159 -29.38 -33.77 -11.93
N TRP A 160 -29.47 -32.62 -11.25
CA TRP A 160 -30.43 -32.40 -10.16
C TRP A 160 -31.88 -32.47 -10.64
N ALA A 161 -32.18 -31.93 -11.83
CA ALA A 161 -33.49 -32.06 -12.44
C ALA A 161 -33.84 -33.52 -12.78
N CYS A 162 -32.88 -34.33 -13.25
CA CYS A 162 -33.09 -35.76 -13.49
C CYS A 162 -33.42 -36.52 -12.21
N LYS A 163 -32.74 -36.20 -11.10
CA LYS A 163 -33.06 -36.75 -9.78
C LYS A 163 -34.51 -36.45 -9.38
N LYS A 164 -34.97 -35.21 -9.59
CA LYS A 164 -36.38 -34.81 -9.32
C LYS A 164 -37.38 -35.57 -10.20
N GLY A 165 -36.97 -35.97 -11.40
CA GLY A 165 -37.77 -36.79 -12.32
C GLY A 165 -37.82 -38.28 -12.00
N GLY A 166 -37.19 -38.75 -10.93
CA GLY A 166 -37.21 -40.16 -10.49
C GLY A 166 -36.07 -41.03 -11.04
N ASP A 167 -35.10 -40.45 -11.75
CA ASP A 167 -33.95 -41.18 -12.31
C ASP A 167 -32.78 -41.26 -11.30
N ASP A 168 -32.99 -41.91 -10.16
CA ASP A 168 -31.99 -41.99 -9.07
C ASP A 168 -30.69 -42.71 -9.48
N SER A 169 -30.78 -43.69 -10.38
CA SER A 169 -29.61 -44.42 -10.88
C SER A 169 -28.66 -43.50 -11.68
N LYS A 170 -29.21 -42.70 -12.59
CA LYS A 170 -28.44 -41.72 -13.38
C LYS A 170 -27.87 -40.62 -12.50
N TRP A 171 -28.62 -40.19 -11.48
CA TRP A 171 -28.14 -39.23 -10.49
C TRP A 171 -26.92 -39.76 -9.73
N MET A 172 -26.92 -41.02 -9.30
CA MET A 172 -25.79 -41.61 -8.58
C MET A 172 -24.51 -41.62 -9.42
N GLU A 173 -24.60 -42.04 -10.68
CA GLU A 173 -23.47 -42.04 -11.62
C GLU A 173 -22.94 -40.61 -11.88
N LEU A 174 -23.85 -39.68 -12.23
CA LEU A 174 -23.49 -38.29 -12.48
C LEU A 174 -22.92 -37.60 -11.25
N SER A 175 -23.43 -37.91 -10.05
CA SER A 175 -22.92 -37.35 -8.80
C SER A 175 -21.48 -37.77 -8.51
N GLY A 176 -21.10 -39.00 -8.87
CA GLY A 176 -19.73 -39.48 -8.77
C GLY A 176 -18.79 -38.72 -9.71
N ALA A 177 -19.19 -38.59 -10.98
CA ALA A 177 -18.43 -37.82 -11.97
C ALA A 177 -18.29 -36.34 -11.58
N LEU A 178 -19.39 -35.72 -11.11
CA LEU A 178 -19.39 -34.32 -10.67
C LEU A 178 -18.51 -34.09 -9.44
N LYS A 179 -18.41 -35.05 -8.51
CA LYS A 179 -17.49 -34.96 -7.36
C LYS A 179 -16.03 -35.02 -7.80
N LEU A 180 -15.69 -35.85 -8.80
CA LEU A 180 -14.34 -35.87 -9.37
C LEU A 180 -14.01 -34.54 -10.05
N GLN A 181 -14.92 -34.01 -10.87
CA GLN A 181 -14.74 -32.69 -11.49
C GLN A 181 -14.58 -31.57 -10.45
N LEU A 182 -15.37 -31.61 -9.37
CA LEU A 182 -15.26 -30.68 -8.25
C LEU A 182 -13.88 -30.71 -7.60
N ARG A 183 -13.32 -31.91 -7.40
CA ARG A 183 -11.96 -32.09 -6.87
C ARG A 183 -10.92 -31.46 -7.80
N ASP A 184 -11.05 -31.66 -9.11
CA ASP A 184 -10.12 -31.12 -10.08
C ASP A 184 -10.18 -29.58 -10.14
N ILE A 185 -11.39 -29.00 -10.07
CA ILE A 185 -11.58 -27.54 -9.92
C ILE A 185 -10.91 -27.05 -8.64
N ASN A 186 -11.10 -27.74 -7.51
CA ASN A 186 -10.49 -27.35 -6.24
C ASN A 186 -8.95 -27.44 -6.27
N ASN A 187 -8.38 -28.40 -7.01
CA ASN A 187 -6.94 -28.45 -7.23
C ASN A 187 -6.44 -27.24 -8.03
N LYS A 188 -7.17 -26.83 -9.09
CA LYS A 188 -6.86 -25.59 -9.82
C LYS A 188 -6.96 -24.36 -8.92
N VAL A 189 -7.98 -24.27 -8.08
CA VAL A 189 -8.12 -23.19 -7.08
C VAL A 189 -6.94 -23.18 -6.11
N PHE A 190 -6.49 -24.35 -5.66
CA PHE A 190 -5.31 -24.45 -4.80
C PHE A 190 -4.06 -23.95 -5.53
N ARG A 191 -3.80 -24.40 -6.76
CA ARG A 191 -2.68 -23.90 -7.57
C ARG A 191 -2.74 -22.39 -7.78
N TYR A 192 -3.91 -21.87 -8.11
CA TYR A 192 -4.15 -20.43 -8.24
C TYR A 192 -3.80 -19.68 -6.95
N ASN A 193 -4.23 -20.18 -5.79
CA ASN A 193 -3.95 -19.55 -4.49
C ASN A 193 -2.46 -19.51 -4.14
N LEU A 194 -1.65 -20.42 -4.69
CA LEU A 194 -0.20 -20.46 -4.50
C LEU A 194 0.54 -19.42 -5.35
N ILE A 195 0.00 -19.03 -6.51
CA ILE A 195 0.67 -18.15 -7.46
C ILE A 195 0.18 -16.69 -7.39
N VAL A 196 -0.98 -16.43 -6.77
CA VAL A 196 -1.52 -15.07 -6.68
C VAL A 196 -0.99 -14.27 -5.50
N PRO A 197 -0.86 -12.94 -5.66
CA PRO A 197 -0.62 -12.04 -4.55
C PRO A 197 -1.70 -12.15 -3.47
N PHE A 198 -1.30 -11.89 -2.22
CA PHE A 198 -2.22 -11.85 -1.09
C PHE A 198 -3.41 -10.92 -1.36
N GLY A 199 -4.61 -11.35 -0.94
CA GLY A 199 -5.87 -10.63 -1.17
C GLY A 199 -6.60 -10.98 -2.47
N ARG A 200 -6.00 -11.76 -3.38
CA ARG A 200 -6.66 -12.24 -4.62
C ARG A 200 -7.00 -13.73 -4.63
N GLN A 201 -6.82 -14.40 -3.49
CA GLN A 201 -7.08 -15.83 -3.31
C GLN A 201 -8.59 -16.15 -3.38
N MET A 202 -8.89 -17.39 -3.73
CA MET A 202 -10.24 -17.91 -3.92
C MET A 202 -10.55 -19.04 -2.95
N PHE A 203 -11.81 -19.13 -2.54
CA PHE A 203 -12.29 -20.29 -1.78
C PHE A 203 -12.64 -21.44 -2.71
N GLY A 204 -12.28 -22.66 -2.30
CA GLY A 204 -12.72 -23.87 -2.97
C GLY A 204 -14.23 -24.09 -2.83
N LEU A 205 -14.78 -24.84 -3.78
CA LEU A 205 -16.18 -25.25 -3.77
C LEU A 205 -16.39 -26.45 -2.83
N LYS A 206 -17.52 -26.45 -2.13
CA LYS A 206 -17.96 -27.55 -1.27
C LYS A 206 -19.25 -28.14 -1.82
N TRP A 207 -19.32 -29.46 -1.89
CA TRP A 207 -20.47 -30.18 -2.45
C TRP A 207 -21.76 -29.83 -1.73
N GLU A 208 -21.75 -29.89 -0.40
CA GLU A 208 -22.93 -29.68 0.44
C GLU A 208 -23.50 -28.27 0.26
N LYS A 209 -22.63 -27.28 0.11
CA LYS A 209 -23.04 -25.88 -0.09
C LYS A 209 -23.73 -25.64 -1.43
N GLU A 210 -23.39 -26.40 -2.48
CA GLU A 210 -24.10 -26.29 -3.77
C GLU A 210 -25.45 -26.98 -3.72
N ILE A 211 -25.55 -28.13 -3.06
CA ILE A 211 -26.83 -28.82 -2.90
C ILE A 211 -27.82 -27.94 -2.12
N VAL A 212 -27.36 -27.31 -1.03
CA VAL A 212 -28.20 -26.36 -0.27
C VAL A 212 -28.67 -25.20 -1.15
N ARG A 213 -27.78 -24.62 -1.96
CA ARG A 213 -28.16 -23.53 -2.88
C ARG A 213 -29.21 -23.95 -3.90
N LEU A 214 -29.11 -25.17 -4.45
CA LEU A 214 -30.08 -25.69 -5.40
C LEU A 214 -31.47 -25.89 -4.77
N ASN A 215 -31.53 -26.19 -3.47
CA ASN A 215 -32.79 -26.23 -2.72
C ASN A 215 -33.33 -24.81 -2.44
N ASP A 216 -32.47 -23.85 -2.13
CA ASP A 216 -32.87 -22.47 -1.80
C ASP A 216 -33.31 -21.64 -3.03
N GLU A 217 -32.84 -21.97 -4.23
CA GLU A 217 -33.29 -21.36 -5.50
C GLU A 217 -34.72 -21.78 -5.92
N GLU A 218 -35.38 -22.65 -5.14
CA GLU A 218 -36.75 -23.07 -5.39
C GLU A 218 -37.74 -22.02 -4.87
N PRO A 219 -38.72 -21.54 -5.67
CA PRO A 219 -39.78 -20.71 -5.15
C PRO A 219 -40.57 -21.53 -4.12
N ARG A 220 -40.57 -21.09 -2.86
CA ARG A 220 -41.39 -21.71 -1.82
C ARG A 220 -42.84 -21.80 -2.34
N PRO A 221 -43.49 -22.98 -2.27
CA PRO A 221 -44.90 -23.07 -2.61
C PRO A 221 -45.65 -22.11 -1.68
N VAL A 222 -46.42 -21.20 -2.29
CA VAL A 222 -47.31 -20.31 -1.57
C VAL A 222 -48.41 -21.20 -1.01
N GLU A 223 -48.39 -21.44 0.29
CA GLU A 223 -49.48 -22.13 0.98
C GLU A 223 -50.70 -21.18 0.98
N GLU A 224 -51.77 -21.59 0.29
CA GLU A 224 -53.11 -20.98 0.35
C GLU A 224 -53.90 -21.49 1.54
#